data_AF-A0A8T5F7Q6-F1
#
_entry.id   AF-A0A8T5F7Q6-F1
#
_cell.length_a   1.000
_cell.length_b   1.000
_cell.length_c   1.000
_cell.angle_alpha   90.00
_cell.angle_beta   90.00
_cell.angle_gamma   90.00
#
_symmetry.space_group_name_H-M   'P 1'
#
loop_
_entity.id
_entity.type
_entity.pdbx_description
1 polymer ?
#
loop_
_entity_poly.entity_id
_entity_poly.type
_entity_poly.pdbx_seq_one_letter_code
_entity_poly.pdbx_strand_id
1 'polypeptide(L)'
;MKSRYFFLVFFLFLIPCPAFADDDSEDVIEDLGWVAIGAGVIATVPFVAFIKIRKFTLNSGGSTIQIAKQMAPSYKPILNFHIILNSIGYFSGMFHGLLLSSNLEPISLSLALVMTVLMISGILLRYTSSRNSKMFNRLLHGQIGLVILLIGLILLHVLTADD
;
A
#
# COMPACT_ATOMS: atom_id res chain seq x y z
N MET A 1 -20.20 23.00 -3.68
CA MET A 1 -20.29 21.54 -3.94
C MET A 1 -20.01 21.25 -5.42
N LYS A 2 -18.74 21.14 -5.85
CA LYS A 2 -18.36 20.75 -7.24
C LYS A 2 -16.94 20.16 -7.28
N SER A 3 -16.67 19.09 -6.51
CA SER A 3 -15.34 18.43 -6.54
C SER A 3 -15.39 16.98 -6.03
N ARG A 4 -16.49 16.27 -6.29
CA ARG A 4 -16.61 14.84 -5.94
C ARG A 4 -16.72 13.93 -7.16
N TYR A 5 -17.21 14.47 -8.28
CA TYR A 5 -17.31 13.73 -9.54
C TYR A 5 -16.02 13.75 -10.37
N PHE A 6 -15.11 14.69 -10.14
CA PHE A 6 -13.84 14.75 -10.88
C PHE A 6 -12.94 13.54 -10.61
N PHE A 7 -12.87 13.09 -9.35
CA PHE A 7 -12.16 11.86 -8.99
C PHE A 7 -12.82 10.60 -9.57
N LEU A 8 -14.14 10.57 -9.69
CA LEU A 8 -14.88 9.45 -10.30
C LEU A 8 -14.63 9.36 -11.81
N VAL A 9 -14.51 10.49 -12.51
CA VAL A 9 -14.18 10.53 -13.95
C VAL A 9 -12.73 10.09 -14.21
N PHE A 10 -11.80 10.40 -13.30
CA PHE A 10 -10.41 9.91 -13.40
C PHE A 10 -10.32 8.39 -13.25
N PHE A 11 -11.13 7.78 -12.37
CA PHE A 11 -11.20 6.32 -12.23
C PHE A 11 -11.89 5.60 -13.40
N LEU A 12 -12.74 6.29 -14.15
CA LEU A 12 -13.36 5.76 -15.38
C LEU A 12 -12.39 5.66 -16.56
N PHE A 13 -11.27 6.39 -16.53
CA PHE A 13 -10.18 6.29 -17.52
C PHE A 13 -9.14 5.20 -17.18
N LEU A 14 -9.28 4.52 -16.04
CA LEU A 14 -8.45 3.37 -15.64
C LEU A 14 -9.05 2.02 -16.07
N ILE A 15 -10.07 2.03 -16.94
CA ILE A 15 -10.58 0.81 -17.57
C ILE A 15 -9.50 0.31 -18.52
N PRO A 16 -9.01 -0.93 -18.35
CA PRO A 16 -7.92 -1.45 -19.16
C PRO A 16 -8.40 -1.54 -20.61
N CYS A 17 -7.73 -0.81 -21.50
CA CYS A 17 -7.71 -1.17 -22.91
C CYS A 17 -6.82 -2.41 -23.00
N PRO A 18 -7.30 -3.56 -23.48
CA PRO A 18 -6.47 -4.74 -23.65
C PRO A 18 -5.43 -4.42 -24.73
N ALA A 19 -4.20 -4.13 -24.31
CA ALA A 19 -3.07 -3.95 -25.19
C ALA A 19 -2.66 -5.32 -25.74
N PHE A 20 -3.23 -5.68 -26.88
CA PHE A 20 -2.69 -6.73 -27.72
C PHE A 20 -1.45 -6.17 -28.43
N ALA A 21 -0.28 -6.70 -28.06
CA ALA A 21 0.95 -6.80 -28.85
C ALA A 21 1.34 -5.57 -29.71
N ASP A 22 2.09 -4.63 -29.11
CA ASP A 22 2.97 -3.69 -29.81
C ASP A 22 4.21 -3.48 -28.93
N ASP A 23 5.42 -3.35 -29.50
CA ASP A 23 6.70 -3.26 -28.75
C ASP A 23 6.70 -2.14 -27.69
N ASP A 24 5.97 -1.04 -27.93
CA ASP A 24 5.81 0.07 -26.99
C ASP A 24 5.06 -0.32 -25.68
N SER A 25 4.31 -1.43 -25.69
CA SER A 25 3.55 -1.88 -24.52
C SER A 25 4.42 -2.56 -23.47
N GLU A 26 5.52 -3.19 -23.87
CA GLU A 26 6.43 -3.91 -22.96
C GLU A 26 7.22 -2.91 -22.10
N ASP A 27 7.69 -1.81 -22.70
CA ASP A 27 8.36 -0.70 -22.02
C ASP A 27 7.45 -0.05 -20.96
N VAL A 28 6.17 0.18 -21.30
CA VAL A 28 5.19 0.76 -20.36
C VAL A 28 4.93 -0.19 -19.18
N ILE A 29 4.89 -1.50 -19.42
CA ILE A 29 4.73 -2.50 -18.37
C ILE A 29 5.96 -2.47 -17.46
N GLU A 30 7.18 -2.46 -18.01
CA GLU A 30 8.42 -2.39 -17.22
C GLU A 30 8.46 -1.11 -16.35
N ASP A 31 8.11 0.04 -16.93
CA ASP A 31 8.05 1.32 -16.24
C ASP A 31 7.07 1.29 -15.06
N LEU A 32 5.90 0.66 -15.22
CA LEU A 32 4.93 0.49 -14.12
C LEU A 32 5.52 -0.34 -12.97
N GLY A 33 6.36 -1.33 -13.27
CA GLY A 33 7.10 -2.11 -12.28
C GLY A 33 8.10 -1.25 -11.51
N TRP A 34 8.92 -0.47 -12.22
CA TRP A 34 9.88 0.45 -11.61
C TRP A 34 9.22 1.54 -10.77
N VAL A 35 8.09 2.10 -11.23
CA VAL A 35 7.29 3.06 -10.46
C VAL A 35 6.75 2.42 -9.18
N ALA A 36 6.30 1.16 -9.23
CA ALA A 36 5.82 0.46 -8.05
C ALA A 36 6.92 0.29 -6.98
N ILE A 37 8.11 -0.14 -7.41
CA ILE A 37 9.28 -0.32 -6.53
C ILE A 37 9.74 1.03 -5.97
N GLY A 38 9.94 2.02 -6.84
CA GLY A 38 10.41 3.35 -6.47
C GLY A 38 9.46 4.05 -5.49
N ALA A 39 8.16 4.03 -5.78
CA ALA A 39 7.15 4.60 -4.89
C ALA A 39 7.14 3.89 -3.53
N GLY A 40 7.25 2.55 -3.50
CA GLY A 40 7.31 1.78 -2.26
C GLY A 40 8.53 2.12 -1.40
N VAL A 41 9.72 2.21 -2.01
CA VAL A 41 10.98 2.56 -1.31
C VAL A 41 10.93 3.98 -0.76
N ILE A 42 10.56 4.95 -1.59
CA ILE A 42 10.50 6.38 -1.22
C ILE A 42 9.39 6.62 -0.19
N ALA A 43 8.27 5.90 -0.25
CA ALA A 43 7.21 6.00 0.76
C ALA A 43 7.66 5.41 2.11
N THR A 44 8.28 4.23 2.08
CA THR A 44 8.42 3.39 3.27
C THR A 44 9.67 3.69 4.06
N VAL A 45 10.82 3.86 3.40
CA VAL A 45 12.11 4.07 4.09
C VAL A 45 12.10 5.35 4.93
N PRO A 46 11.71 6.53 4.41
CA PRO A 46 11.67 7.76 5.21
C PRO A 46 10.63 7.69 6.33
N PHE A 47 9.47 7.07 6.09
CA PHE A 47 8.43 6.92 7.11
C PHE A 47 8.92 6.06 8.28
N VAL A 48 9.50 4.88 7.99
CA VAL A 48 10.03 3.98 9.02
C VAL A 48 11.19 4.64 9.78
N ALA A 49 12.10 5.32 9.08
CA ALA A 49 13.18 6.05 9.71
C ALA A 49 12.66 7.13 10.67
N PHE A 50 11.70 7.94 10.24
CA PHE A 50 11.07 8.97 11.07
C PHE A 50 10.42 8.39 12.33
N ILE A 51 9.66 7.30 12.20
CA ILE A 51 9.01 6.62 13.34
C ILE A 51 10.06 6.05 14.30
N LYS A 52 11.11 5.40 13.79
CA LYS A 52 12.19 4.86 14.63
C LYS A 52 12.94 5.95 15.39
N ILE A 53 13.33 7.03 14.71
CA ILE A 53 14.03 8.17 15.33
C ILE A 53 13.16 8.83 16.40
N ARG A 54 11.87 9.05 16.11
CA ARG A 54 10.93 9.60 17.09
C ARG A 54 10.73 8.69 18.30
N LYS A 55 10.63 7.38 18.10
CA LYS A 55 10.49 6.41 19.21
C LYS A 55 11.76 6.36 20.05
N PHE A 56 12.93 6.38 19.42
CA PHE A 56 14.21 6.44 20.12
C PHE A 56 14.32 7.70 20.98
N THR A 57 14.04 8.89 20.42
CA THR A 57 14.09 10.16 21.16
C THR A 57 13.10 10.23 22.33
N LEU A 58 11.92 9.61 22.21
CA LEU A 58 10.96 9.49 23.32
C LEU A 58 11.47 8.57 24.44
N ASN A 59 12.15 7.48 24.09
CA ASN A 59 12.63 6.48 25.06
C ASN A 59 13.92 6.91 25.78
N SER A 60 14.75 7.75 25.16
CA SER A 60 16.04 8.18 25.74
C SER A 60 15.92 9.23 26.86
N GLY A 61 14.77 9.92 26.99
CA GLY A 61 14.49 10.84 28.10
C GLY A 61 15.28 12.17 28.10
N GLY A 62 14.94 13.07 29.04
CA GLY A 62 15.64 14.35 29.21
C GLY A 62 15.41 15.36 28.07
N SER A 63 16.49 15.98 27.56
CA SER A 63 16.43 16.99 26.50
C SER A 63 15.93 16.46 25.15
N THR A 64 16.00 15.13 24.91
CA THR A 64 15.52 14.51 23.67
C THR A 64 13.99 14.48 23.56
N ILE A 65 13.26 14.65 24.67
CA ILE A 65 11.80 14.78 24.67
C ILE A 65 11.37 16.05 23.93
N GLN A 66 12.12 17.14 24.07
CA GLN A 66 11.83 18.39 23.37
C GLN A 66 12.00 18.24 21.86
N ILE A 67 13.02 17.49 21.43
CA ILE A 67 13.24 17.13 20.02
C ILE A 67 12.07 16.29 19.49
N ALA A 68 11.63 15.26 20.23
CA ALA A 68 10.48 14.45 19.83
C ALA A 68 9.17 15.24 19.71
N LYS A 69 8.98 16.27 20.56
CA LYS A 69 7.85 17.20 20.47
C LYS A 69 7.95 18.10 19.23
N GLN A 70 9.14 18.59 18.89
CA GLN A 70 9.38 19.37 17.67
C GLN A 70 9.16 18.56 16.39
N MET A 71 9.33 17.22 16.44
CA MET A 71 9.02 16.33 15.32
C MET A 71 7.51 16.06 15.14
N ALA A 72 6.67 16.31 16.16
CA ALA A 72 5.25 15.96 16.12
C ALA A 72 4.45 16.63 14.97
N PRO A 73 4.66 17.92 14.62
CA PRO A 73 3.99 18.56 13.50
C PRO A 73 4.27 17.88 12.15
N SER A 74 5.48 17.35 11.97
CA SER A 74 5.93 16.67 10.75
C SER A 74 5.34 15.26 10.58
N TYR A 75 4.80 14.65 11.65
CA TYR A 75 4.25 13.30 11.60
C TYR A 75 3.10 13.16 10.59
N LYS A 76 2.14 14.09 10.60
CA LYS A 76 0.94 14.01 9.74
C LYS A 76 1.28 14.20 8.25
N PRO A 77 2.12 15.19 7.86
CA PRO A 77 2.63 15.29 6.49
C PRO A 77 3.37 14.03 6.03
N ILE A 78 4.28 13.48 6.84
CA ILE A 78 5.09 12.30 6.50
C ILE A 78 4.22 11.05 6.36
N LEU A 79 3.23 10.86 7.25
CA LEU A 79 2.25 9.78 7.13
C LEU A 79 1.39 9.92 5.87
N ASN A 80 0.93 11.13 5.53
CA ASN A 80 0.16 11.36 4.32
C ASN A 80 1.00 11.08 3.06
N PHE A 81 2.25 11.51 3.04
CA PHE A 81 3.18 11.21 1.96
C PHE A 81 3.37 9.71 1.77
N HIS A 82 3.61 8.99 2.88
CA HIS A 82 3.71 7.53 2.88
C HIS A 82 2.46 6.86 2.28
N ILE A 83 1.26 7.25 2.73
CA ILE A 83 0.00 6.68 2.25
C ILE A 83 -0.20 6.97 0.75
N ILE A 84 0.07 8.20 0.30
CA ILE A 84 -0.13 8.60 -1.10
C ILE A 84 0.82 7.83 -2.01
N LEU A 85 2.12 7.81 -1.71
CA LEU A 85 3.08 7.10 -2.54
C LEU A 85 2.88 5.58 -2.50
N ASN A 86 2.54 4.99 -1.36
CA ASN A 86 2.19 3.57 -1.33
C ASN A 86 0.91 3.27 -2.11
N SER A 87 -0.04 4.20 -2.20
CA SER A 87 -1.21 4.04 -3.07
C SER A 87 -0.81 4.04 -4.54
N ILE A 88 0.05 5.00 -4.95
CA ILE A 88 0.58 5.06 -6.33
C ILE A 88 1.34 3.77 -6.67
N GLY A 89 2.25 3.34 -5.78
CA GLY A 89 3.02 2.13 -5.98
C GLY A 89 2.14 0.87 -6.04
N TYR A 90 1.11 0.80 -5.20
CA TYR A 90 0.12 -0.27 -5.23
C TYR A 90 -0.63 -0.32 -6.56
N PHE A 91 -1.16 0.79 -7.04
CA PHE A 91 -1.88 0.81 -8.32
C PHE A 91 -0.93 0.45 -9.48
N SER A 92 0.26 1.05 -9.52
CA SER A 92 1.28 0.75 -10.54
C SER A 92 1.65 -0.73 -10.55
N GLY A 93 1.89 -1.32 -9.38
CA GLY A 93 2.22 -2.74 -9.25
C GLY A 93 1.06 -3.67 -9.62
N MET A 94 -0.18 -3.28 -9.30
CA MET A 94 -1.38 -4.02 -9.71
C MET A 94 -1.58 -3.96 -11.23
N PHE A 95 -1.37 -2.81 -11.88
CA PHE A 95 -1.44 -2.69 -13.34
C PHE A 95 -0.31 -3.48 -14.01
N HIS A 96 0.92 -3.35 -13.53
CA HIS A 96 2.06 -4.17 -13.99
C HIS A 96 1.74 -5.67 -13.89
N GLY A 97 1.27 -6.14 -12.72
CA GLY A 97 0.92 -7.55 -12.52
C GLY A 97 -0.23 -8.04 -13.40
N LEU A 98 -1.27 -7.22 -13.61
CA LEU A 98 -2.39 -7.58 -14.48
C LEU A 98 -2.01 -7.63 -15.96
N LEU A 99 -1.07 -6.79 -16.39
CA LEU A 99 -0.60 -6.75 -17.79
C LEU A 99 0.45 -7.85 -18.07
N LEU A 100 1.25 -8.24 -17.07
CA LEU A 100 2.26 -9.30 -17.20
C LEU A 100 1.66 -10.71 -17.08
N SER A 101 0.57 -10.86 -16.33
CA SER A 101 -0.01 -12.17 -16.00
C SER A 101 -0.99 -12.64 -17.08
N SER A 102 -0.55 -13.53 -17.95
CA SER A 102 -1.40 -14.19 -18.95
C SER A 102 -2.39 -15.18 -18.33
N ASN A 103 -2.09 -15.73 -17.16
CA ASN A 103 -3.00 -16.52 -16.32
C ASN A 103 -2.91 -16.01 -14.87
N LEU A 104 -4.05 -15.79 -14.21
CA LEU A 104 -4.10 -15.41 -12.79
C LEU A 104 -3.83 -16.64 -11.91
N GLU A 105 -2.55 -16.95 -11.68
CA GLU A 105 -2.17 -18.01 -10.76
C GLU A 105 -2.71 -17.73 -9.34
N PRO A 106 -3.11 -18.77 -8.57
CA PRO A 106 -3.69 -18.59 -7.25
C PRO A 106 -2.80 -17.80 -6.28
N ILE A 107 -1.47 -17.92 -6.43
CA ILE A 107 -0.48 -17.18 -5.62
C ILE A 107 -0.52 -15.68 -5.95
N SER A 108 -0.53 -15.32 -7.23
CA SER A 108 -0.60 -13.93 -7.68
C SER A 108 -1.93 -13.29 -7.28
N LEU A 109 -3.04 -14.03 -7.41
CA LEU A 109 -4.36 -13.59 -6.97
C LEU A 109 -4.42 -13.39 -5.44
N SER A 110 -3.85 -14.33 -4.69
CA SER A 110 -3.67 -14.27 -3.25
C SER A 110 -2.93 -13.01 -2.82
N LEU A 111 -1.75 -12.76 -3.42
CA LEU A 111 -0.92 -11.60 -3.13
C LEU A 111 -1.64 -10.30 -3.48
N ALA A 112 -2.31 -10.25 -4.63
CA ALA A 112 -3.11 -9.11 -5.04
C ALA A 112 -4.23 -8.81 -4.02
N LEU A 113 -4.96 -9.82 -3.55
CA LEU A 113 -5.98 -9.68 -2.51
C LEU A 113 -5.40 -9.15 -1.20
N VAL A 114 -4.28 -9.72 -0.76
CA VAL A 114 -3.56 -9.29 0.45
C VAL A 114 -3.18 -7.82 0.38
N MET A 115 -2.57 -7.41 -0.73
CA MET A 115 -2.15 -6.03 -0.97
C MET A 115 -3.34 -5.08 -1.07
N THR A 116 -4.46 -5.53 -1.68
CA THR A 116 -5.71 -4.77 -1.75
C THR A 116 -6.27 -4.50 -0.35
N VAL A 117 -6.38 -5.54 0.49
CA VAL A 117 -6.90 -5.44 1.85
C VAL A 117 -6.03 -4.52 2.71
N LEU A 118 -4.70 -4.64 2.58
CA LEU A 118 -3.76 -3.75 3.25
C LEU A 118 -3.91 -2.30 2.84
N MET A 119 -4.07 -2.05 1.54
CA MET A 119 -4.21 -0.70 1.01
C MET A 119 -5.51 -0.06 1.47
N ILE A 120 -6.62 -0.79 1.41
CA ILE A 120 -7.91 -0.34 1.94
C ILE A 120 -7.80 -0.07 3.44
N SER A 121 -7.14 -0.93 4.21
CA SER A 121 -6.93 -0.72 5.65
C SER A 121 -6.11 0.54 5.95
N GLY A 122 -5.03 0.77 5.19
CA GLY A 122 -4.19 1.98 5.28
C GLY A 122 -4.96 3.25 4.96
N ILE A 123 -5.79 3.23 3.91
CA ILE A 123 -6.66 4.34 3.54
C ILE A 123 -7.73 4.57 4.62
N LEU A 124 -8.36 3.52 5.15
CA LEU A 124 -9.36 3.62 6.21
C LEU A 124 -8.80 4.21 7.51
N LEU A 125 -7.52 3.98 7.84
CA LEU A 125 -6.85 4.65 8.97
C LEU A 125 -6.84 6.17 8.83
N ARG A 126 -6.77 6.69 7.61
CA ARG A 126 -6.83 8.13 7.35
C ARG A 126 -8.22 8.70 7.54
N TYR A 127 -9.26 7.97 7.13
CA TYR A 127 -10.63 8.48 7.08
C TYR A 127 -11.48 8.13 8.30
N THR A 128 -11.08 7.14 9.10
CA THR A 128 -11.89 6.70 10.24
C THR A 128 -11.52 7.41 11.52
N SER A 129 -12.50 8.07 12.15
CA SER A 129 -12.31 8.82 13.40
C SER A 129 -12.49 7.96 14.67
N SER A 130 -13.32 6.91 14.61
CA SER A 130 -13.72 6.10 15.77
C SER A 130 -12.55 5.31 16.38
N ARG A 131 -12.53 5.21 17.72
CA ARG A 131 -11.47 4.52 18.47
C ARG A 131 -11.36 3.03 18.09
N ASN A 132 -12.51 2.38 17.92
CA ASN A 132 -12.58 0.94 17.61
C ASN A 132 -12.05 0.63 16.22
N SER A 133 -12.40 1.42 15.19
CA SER A 133 -11.91 1.19 13.83
C SER A 133 -10.43 1.56 13.68
N LYS A 134 -9.92 2.55 14.42
CA LYS A 134 -8.47 2.82 14.49
C LYS A 134 -7.70 1.64 15.07
N MET A 135 -8.25 0.98 16.09
CA MET A 135 -7.62 -0.18 16.73
C MET A 135 -7.65 -1.41 15.80
N PHE A 136 -8.80 -1.69 15.19
CA PHE A 136 -8.96 -2.76 14.20
C PHE A 136 -8.02 -2.58 13.01
N ASN A 137 -7.98 -1.39 12.41
CA ASN A 137 -7.09 -1.15 11.28
C ASN A 137 -5.61 -1.20 11.68
N ARG A 138 -5.25 -0.78 12.90
CA ARG A 138 -3.88 -0.93 13.41
C ARG A 138 -3.49 -2.41 13.58
N LEU A 139 -4.43 -3.28 13.94
CA LEU A 139 -4.19 -4.73 14.01
C LEU A 139 -4.05 -5.37 12.62
N LEU A 140 -4.88 -4.96 11.66
CA LEU A 140 -4.76 -5.39 10.26
C LEU A 140 -3.43 -4.96 9.65
N HIS A 141 -3.04 -3.70 9.87
CA HIS A 141 -1.80 -3.13 9.33
C HIS A 141 -0.54 -3.56 10.13
N GLY A 142 -0.71 -3.99 11.38
CA GLY A 142 0.34 -4.44 12.29
C GLY A 142 0.88 -5.86 12.01
N GLN A 143 0.72 -6.35 10.78
CA GLN A 143 1.19 -7.66 10.29
C GLN A 143 0.51 -8.91 10.84
N ILE A 144 -0.29 -8.85 11.91
CA ILE A 144 -1.01 -10.03 12.43
C ILE A 144 -2.09 -10.51 11.45
N GLY A 145 -2.88 -9.57 10.91
CA GLY A 145 -3.90 -9.90 9.90
C GLY A 145 -3.27 -10.43 8.61
N LEU A 146 -2.12 -9.87 8.21
CA LEU A 146 -1.35 -10.32 7.05
C LEU A 146 -0.84 -11.74 7.16
N VAL A 147 -0.26 -12.10 8.31
CA VAL A 147 0.27 -13.44 8.55
C VAL A 147 -0.87 -14.46 8.51
N ILE A 148 -2.02 -14.15 9.12
CA ILE A 148 -3.19 -15.03 9.07
C ILE A 148 -3.73 -15.17 7.63
N LEU A 149 -3.80 -14.06 6.89
CA LEU A 149 -4.27 -14.06 5.50
C LEU A 149 -3.31 -14.84 4.59
N LEU A 150 -1.99 -14.67 4.76
CA LEU A 150 -0.97 -15.39 4.03
C LEU A 150 -1.04 -16.90 4.31
N ILE A 151 -1.18 -17.30 5.58
CA ILE A 151 -1.39 -18.70 5.97
C ILE A 151 -2.66 -19.26 5.31
N GLY A 152 -3.77 -18.53 5.37
CA GLY A 152 -5.03 -18.94 4.74
C GLY A 152 -4.92 -19.11 3.23
N LEU A 153 -4.17 -18.23 2.57
CA LEU A 153 -3.99 -18.29 1.12
C LEU A 153 -3.00 -19.36 0.68
N ILE A 154 -1.96 -19.64 1.48
CA ILE A 154 -1.08 -20.80 1.27
C ILE A 154 -1.89 -22.09 1.41
N LEU A 155 -2.75 -22.20 2.42
CA LEU A 155 -3.62 -23.36 2.59
C LEU A 155 -4.60 -23.50 1.42
N LEU A 156 -5.24 -22.42 0.98
CA LEU A 156 -6.12 -22.44 -0.18
C LEU A 156 -5.37 -22.91 -1.42
N HIS A 157 -4.17 -22.38 -1.68
CA HIS A 157 -3.35 -22.77 -2.82
C HIS A 157 -2.93 -24.24 -2.78
N VAL A 158 -2.48 -24.75 -1.63
CA VAL A 158 -2.13 -26.17 -1.48
C VAL A 158 -3.35 -27.07 -1.71
N LEU A 159 -4.54 -26.64 -1.26
CA LEU A 159 -5.77 -27.43 -1.42
C LEU A 159 -6.36 -27.39 -2.84
N THR A 160 -6.08 -26.35 -3.63
CA THR A 160 -6.52 -26.25 -5.04
C THR A 160 -5.43 -26.56 -6.07
N ALA A 161 -4.18 -26.80 -5.65
CA ALA A 161 -3.09 -27.20 -6.53
C ALA A 161 -3.04 -28.71 -6.83
N ASP A 162 -3.85 -29.52 -6.13
CA ASP A 162 -3.96 -30.97 -6.31
C ASP A 162 -5.06 -31.39 -7.32
N ASP A 163 -5.70 -30.45 -8.03
CA ASP A 163 -6.57 -30.68 -9.20
C ASP A 163 -5.94 -30.05 -10.47
#